data_AF-A0A2W0C2S6-F1
#
_entry.id   AF-A0A2W0C2S6-F1
#
_cell.length_a   1.000
_cell.length_b   1.000
_cell.length_c   1.000
_cell.angle_alpha   90.00
_cell.angle_beta   90.00
_cell.angle_gamma   90.00
#
_symmetry.space_group_name_H-M   'P 1'
#
loop_
_entity.id
_entity.type
_entity.pdbx_description
1 polymer ?
#
loop_
_entity_poly.entity_id
_entity_poly.type
_entity_poly.pdbx_seq_one_letter_code
_entity_poly.pdbx_strand_id
1 'polypeptide(L)'
;MPSNGVRANRKALFSVALPLLSFALGILIEGLERHESITGGALWIDNIAAALLLGLVVFLYERRRERELIKRLRVIELMNHHVRNALQPVMYIPYSQDQQQQLNTIRDAVNRIDWALREILPGAPQEDSSPPRQSAA
;
A
#
# COMPACT_ATOMS: atom_id res chain seq x y z
N MET A 1 10.17 -11.21 14.92
CA MET A 1 9.60 -10.53 13.74
C MET A 1 8.78 -11.53 12.93
N PRO A 2 7.43 -11.59 13.04
CA PRO A 2 6.67 -12.67 12.42
C PRO A 2 6.15 -12.32 11.01
N SER A 3 6.66 -13.09 10.05
CA SER A 3 6.03 -13.62 8.82
C SER A 3 4.85 -12.87 8.16
N ASN A 4 5.16 -11.81 7.41
CA ASN A 4 4.25 -11.23 6.41
C ASN A 4 3.81 -12.24 5.32
N GLY A 5 4.55 -13.33 5.11
CA GLY A 5 4.22 -14.37 4.12
C GLY A 5 2.94 -15.15 4.42
N VAL A 6 2.58 -15.37 5.70
CA VAL A 6 1.39 -16.16 6.06
C VAL A 6 0.10 -15.40 5.75
N ARG A 7 0.11 -14.07 5.88
CA ARG A 7 -1.04 -13.20 5.56
C ARG A 7 -1.23 -13.03 4.06
N ALA A 8 -0.14 -12.93 3.30
CA ALA A 8 -0.19 -12.90 1.85
C ALA A 8 -0.72 -14.23 1.29
N ASN A 9 -0.22 -15.36 1.82
CA ASN A 9 -0.69 -16.69 1.41
C ASN A 9 -2.16 -16.92 1.77
N ARG A 10 -2.64 -16.48 2.94
CA ARG A 10 -4.08 -16.57 3.27
C ARG A 10 -4.94 -15.78 2.29
N LYS A 11 -4.51 -14.59 1.86
CA LYS A 11 -5.28 -13.74 0.93
C LYS A 11 -5.28 -14.29 -0.50
N ALA A 12 -4.12 -14.75 -0.97
CA ALA A 12 -4.03 -15.49 -2.22
C ALA A 12 -4.91 -16.76 -2.17
N LEU A 13 -4.93 -17.46 -1.03
CA LEU A 13 -5.82 -18.60 -0.80
C LEU A 13 -7.30 -18.18 -0.92
N PHE A 14 -7.70 -17.02 -0.38
CA PHE A 14 -9.07 -16.52 -0.51
C PHE A 14 -9.43 -16.13 -1.95
N SER A 15 -8.50 -15.52 -2.70
CA SER A 15 -8.71 -15.17 -4.11
C SER A 15 -8.97 -16.39 -5.00
N VAL A 16 -8.41 -17.55 -4.63
CA VAL A 16 -8.57 -18.83 -5.34
C VAL A 16 -9.72 -19.65 -4.74
N ALA A 17 -9.93 -19.60 -3.42
CA ALA A 17 -10.98 -20.34 -2.74
C ALA A 17 -12.37 -19.82 -3.07
N LEU A 18 -12.55 -18.51 -3.27
CA LEU A 18 -13.85 -17.94 -3.62
C LEU A 18 -14.41 -18.47 -4.96
N PRO A 19 -13.66 -18.44 -6.08
CA PRO A 19 -14.12 -19.02 -7.34
C PRO A 19 -14.23 -20.55 -7.29
N LEU A 20 -13.33 -21.24 -6.57
CA LEU A 20 -13.46 -22.69 -6.35
C LEU A 20 -14.74 -23.05 -5.59
N LEU A 21 -15.10 -22.28 -4.56
CA LEU A 21 -16.33 -22.49 -3.79
C LEU A 21 -17.56 -22.21 -4.66
N SER A 22 -17.54 -21.14 -5.46
CA SER A 22 -18.60 -20.84 -6.44
C SER A 22 -18.79 -21.99 -7.44
N PHE A 23 -17.70 -22.52 -7.97
CA PHE A 23 -17.73 -23.64 -8.92
C PHE A 23 -18.25 -24.94 -8.26
N ALA A 24 -17.81 -25.23 -7.03
CA ALA A 24 -18.29 -26.38 -6.27
C ALA A 24 -19.79 -26.27 -5.94
N LEU A 25 -20.27 -25.07 -5.58
CA LEU A 25 -21.69 -24.82 -5.36
C LEU A 25 -22.51 -25.05 -6.64
N GLY A 26 -21.97 -24.60 -7.78
CA GLY A 26 -22.55 -24.83 -9.10
C GLY A 26 -22.76 -26.32 -9.41
N ILE A 27 -21.72 -27.12 -9.23
CA ILE A 27 -21.78 -28.58 -9.40
C ILE A 27 -22.80 -29.22 -8.45
N LEU A 28 -22.88 -28.73 -7.21
CA LEU A 28 -23.77 -29.28 -6.19
C LEU A 28 -25.25 -29.01 -6.50
N ILE A 29 -25.58 -27.78 -6.91
CA ILE A 29 -26.93 -27.38 -7.35
C ILE A 29 -27.34 -28.19 -8.58
N GLU A 30 -26.42 -28.35 -9.53
CA GLU A 30 -26.68 -29.12 -10.76
C GLU A 30 -26.84 -30.63 -10.51
N GLY A 31 -26.13 -31.17 -9.51
CA GLY A 31 -26.30 -32.55 -9.05
C GLY A 31 -27.68 -32.80 -8.40
N LEU A 32 -28.24 -31.79 -7.75
CA LEU A 32 -29.59 -31.83 -7.18
C LEU A 32 -30.68 -31.67 -8.26
N GLU A 33 -30.41 -30.89 -9.30
CA GLU A 33 -31.36 -30.57 -10.37
C GLU A 33 -31.45 -31.65 -11.47
N ARG A 34 -30.42 -32.49 -11.61
CA ARG A 34 -30.41 -33.66 -12.53
C ARG A 34 -31.52 -34.69 -12.29
N HIS A 35 -32.32 -34.55 -11.25
CA HIS A 35 -33.46 -35.42 -11.02
C HIS A 35 -34.66 -35.11 -11.95
N GLU A 36 -34.72 -33.97 -12.67
CA GLU A 36 -35.92 -33.66 -13.49
C GLU A 36 -35.79 -33.14 -14.94
N SER A 37 -34.70 -32.58 -15.48
CA SER A 37 -34.77 -32.18 -16.91
C SER A 37 -33.46 -31.99 -17.68
N ILE A 38 -33.57 -32.23 -18.99
CA ILE A 38 -32.54 -32.31 -20.02
C ILE A 38 -32.13 -30.91 -20.48
N THR A 39 -31.02 -30.36 -19.97
CA THR A 39 -30.25 -29.29 -20.66
C THR A 39 -28.79 -29.14 -20.17
N GLY A 40 -28.09 -30.26 -19.96
CA GLY A 40 -26.82 -30.28 -19.20
C GLY A 40 -25.52 -29.85 -19.92
N GLY A 41 -25.56 -29.16 -21.05
CA GLY A 41 -24.33 -28.80 -21.82
C GLY A 41 -23.97 -27.31 -21.80
N ALA A 42 -24.95 -26.44 -22.05
CA ALA A 42 -24.74 -25.00 -22.15
C ALA A 42 -24.52 -24.32 -20.77
N LEU A 43 -25.08 -24.91 -19.70
CA LEU A 43 -25.01 -24.36 -18.34
C LEU A 43 -23.61 -24.49 -17.71
N TRP A 44 -22.85 -25.54 -18.05
CA TRP A 44 -21.47 -25.73 -17.54
C TRP A 44 -20.53 -24.63 -18.00
N ILE A 45 -20.67 -24.22 -19.26
CA ILE A 45 -19.82 -23.19 -19.87
C ILE A 45 -20.06 -21.84 -19.17
N ASP A 46 -21.32 -21.51 -18.90
CA ASP A 46 -21.68 -20.25 -18.24
C ASP A 46 -21.15 -20.19 -16.80
N ASN A 47 -21.29 -21.29 -16.05
CA ASN A 47 -20.82 -21.33 -14.66
C ASN A 47 -19.29 -21.27 -14.55
N ILE A 48 -18.57 -21.92 -15.49
CA ILE A 48 -17.11 -21.83 -15.59
C ILE A 48 -16.70 -20.41 -15.99
N ALA A 49 -17.38 -19.80 -16.96
CA ALA A 49 -17.11 -18.43 -17.39
C ALA A 49 -17.32 -17.43 -16.25
N ALA A 50 -18.41 -17.57 -15.48
CA ALA A 50 -18.70 -16.75 -14.32
C ALA A 50 -17.63 -16.89 -13.22
N ALA A 51 -17.20 -18.11 -12.90
CA ALA A 51 -16.15 -18.35 -11.91
C ALA A 51 -14.79 -17.77 -12.34
N LEU A 52 -14.43 -17.90 -13.62
CA LEU A 52 -13.22 -17.31 -14.18
C LEU A 52 -13.27 -15.78 -14.16
N LEU A 53 -14.41 -15.19 -14.54
CA LEU A 53 -14.60 -13.74 -14.49
C LEU A 53 -14.51 -13.20 -13.07
N LEU A 54 -15.16 -13.85 -12.11
CA LEU A 54 -15.10 -13.46 -10.71
C LEU A 54 -13.67 -13.56 -10.16
N GLY A 55 -12.97 -14.67 -10.44
CA GLY A 55 -11.57 -14.86 -10.06
C GLY A 55 -10.67 -13.78 -10.65
N LEU A 56 -10.85 -13.43 -11.93
CA LEU A 56 -10.09 -12.38 -12.60
C LEU A 56 -10.35 -11.00 -11.96
N VAL A 57 -11.61 -10.65 -11.67
CA VAL A 57 -11.97 -9.39 -11.05
C VAL A 57 -11.34 -9.26 -9.66
N VAL A 58 -11.46 -10.31 -8.83
CA VAL A 58 -10.86 -10.34 -7.49
C VAL A 58 -9.34 -10.21 -7.57
N PHE A 59 -8.70 -10.96 -8.48
CA PHE A 59 -7.26 -10.89 -8.68
C PHE A 59 -6.78 -9.50 -9.10
N LEU A 60 -7.47 -8.87 -10.06
CA LEU A 60 -7.15 -7.52 -10.51
C LEU A 60 -7.33 -6.48 -9.38
N TYR A 61 -8.39 -6.62 -8.59
CA TYR A 61 -8.64 -5.76 -7.44
C TYR A 61 -7.54 -5.89 -6.38
N GLU A 62 -7.18 -7.10 -6.00
CA GLU A 62 -6.09 -7.33 -5.04
C GLU A 62 -4.76 -6.79 -5.55
N ARG A 63 -4.42 -7.02 -6.82
CA ARG A 63 -3.20 -6.51 -7.45
C ARG A 63 -3.17 -4.98 -7.47
N ARG A 64 -4.30 -4.31 -7.68
CA ARG A 64 -4.38 -2.84 -7.60
C ARG A 64 -4.17 -2.35 -6.17
N ARG A 65 -4.86 -2.96 -5.21
CA ARG A 65 -4.75 -2.61 -3.79
C ARG A 65 -3.34 -2.80 -3.23
N GLU A 66 -2.66 -3.88 -3.61
CA GLU A 66 -1.27 -4.14 -3.22
C GLU A 66 -0.34 -3.06 -3.76
N ARG A 67 -0.49 -2.67 -5.03
CA ARG A 67 0.30 -1.59 -5.64
C ARG A 67 0.09 -0.26 -4.93
N GLU A 68 -1.14 0.07 -4.54
CA GLU A 68 -1.42 1.28 -3.76
C GLU A 68 -0.76 1.24 -2.37
N LEU A 69 -0.80 0.09 -1.70
CA LEU A 69 -0.13 -0.07 -0.41
C LEU A 69 1.38 0.10 -0.52
N ILE A 70 2.01 -0.52 -1.52
CA ILE A 70 3.46 -0.40 -1.78
C ILE A 70 3.82 1.06 -2.08
N LYS A 71 3.01 1.77 -2.87
CA LYS A 71 3.22 3.20 -3.13
C LYS A 71 3.21 4.02 -1.84
N ARG A 72 2.24 3.79 -0.95
CA ARG A 72 2.18 4.48 0.36
C ARG A 72 3.38 4.16 1.24
N LEU A 73 3.81 2.89 1.28
CA LEU A 73 4.99 2.50 2.06
C LEU A 73 6.28 3.14 1.53
N ARG A 74 6.45 3.22 0.22
CA ARG A 74 7.59 3.90 -0.41
C ARG A 74 7.65 5.38 -0.05
N VAL A 75 6.50 6.03 0.03
CA VAL A 75 6.43 7.42 0.49
C VAL A 75 6.89 7.56 1.94
N ILE A 76 6.44 6.67 2.83
CA ILE A 76 6.87 6.66 4.24
C ILE A 76 8.39 6.40 4.35
N GLU A 77 8.92 5.48 3.56
CA GLU A 77 10.36 5.20 3.49
C GLU A 77 11.15 6.45 3.08
N LEU A 78 10.69 7.15 2.04
CA LEU A 78 11.31 8.40 1.58
C LEU A 78 11.26 9.48 2.66
N MET A 79 10.10 9.70 3.27
CA MET A 79 9.96 10.66 4.39
C MET A 79 10.94 10.30 5.53
N ASN A 80 11.00 9.03 5.94
CA ASN A 80 11.93 8.58 6.98
C ASN A 80 13.38 8.86 6.61
N HIS A 81 13.77 8.70 5.35
CA HIS A 81 15.09 9.06 4.88
C HIS A 81 15.38 10.55 5.09
N HIS A 82 14.44 11.44 4.75
CA HIS A 82 14.58 12.88 4.99
C HIS A 82 14.64 13.24 6.47
N VAL A 83 13.81 12.63 7.32
CA VAL A 83 13.83 12.84 8.78
C VAL A 83 15.18 12.41 9.35
N ARG A 84 15.67 11.21 8.99
CA ARG A 84 16.97 10.72 9.44
C ARG A 84 18.11 11.64 9.01
N ASN A 85 18.08 12.11 7.77
CA ASN A 85 19.11 13.02 7.24
C ASN A 85 19.06 14.39 7.92
N ALA A 86 17.88 14.88 8.29
CA ALA A 86 17.74 16.14 9.01
C ALA A 86 18.25 16.04 10.46
N LEU A 87 18.15 14.86 11.10
CA LEU A 87 18.64 14.64 12.45
C LEU A 87 20.15 14.37 12.52
N GLN A 88 20.79 13.94 11.44
CA GLN A 88 22.24 13.69 11.41
C GLN A 88 23.07 14.88 11.91
N PRO A 89 22.90 16.12 11.40
CA PRO A 89 23.63 17.29 11.91
C PRO A 89 23.40 17.57 13.40
N VAL A 90 22.18 17.33 13.89
CA VAL A 90 21.81 17.56 15.30
C VAL A 90 22.61 16.66 16.24
N MET A 91 22.94 15.43 15.82
CA MET A 91 23.78 14.52 16.62
C MET A 91 25.20 15.04 16.85
N TYR A 92 25.69 15.97 16.02
CA TYR A 92 27.04 16.52 16.13
C TYR A 92 27.09 17.85 16.92
N ILE A 93 25.94 18.38 17.36
CA ILE A 93 25.84 19.62 18.15
C ILE A 93 26.72 19.60 19.40
N PRO A 94 26.79 18.53 20.21
CA PRO A 94 27.62 18.50 21.41
C PRO A 94 29.12 18.73 21.16
N TYR A 95 29.58 18.57 19.91
CA TYR A 95 30.98 18.77 19.51
C TYR A 95 31.25 20.16 18.93
N SER A 96 30.23 20.99 18.77
CA SER A 96 30.38 22.37 18.27
C SER A 96 30.57 23.35 19.41
N GLN A 97 31.53 24.27 19.28
CA GLN A 97 31.85 25.25 20.32
C GLN A 97 31.00 26.53 20.24
N ASP A 98 30.31 26.75 19.11
CA ASP A 98 29.52 27.96 18.85
C ASP A 98 28.01 27.72 19.08
N GLN A 99 27.47 28.37 20.11
CA GLN A 99 26.04 28.31 20.46
C GLN A 99 25.12 28.83 19.34
N GLN A 100 25.55 29.80 18.52
CA GLN A 100 24.77 30.29 17.39
C GLN A 100 24.66 29.19 16.31
N GLN A 101 25.77 28.51 16.04
CA GLN A 101 25.82 27.42 15.07
C GLN A 101 24.97 26.21 15.52
N GLN A 102 24.94 25.93 16.82
CA GLN A 102 24.05 24.92 17.40
C GLN A 102 22.57 25.24 17.16
N LEU A 103 22.14 26.46 17.49
CA LEU A 103 20.75 26.90 17.32
C LEU A 103 20.33 26.90 15.85
N ASN A 104 21.20 27.32 14.94
CA ASN A 104 20.93 27.31 13.50
C ASN A 104 20.78 25.88 12.98
N THR A 105 21.65 24.96 13.41
CA THR A 105 21.57 23.54 13.03
C THR A 105 20.26 22.89 13.46
N ILE A 106 19.77 23.20 14.68
CA ILE A 106 18.47 22.70 15.16
C ILE A 106 17.33 23.27 14.32
N ARG A 107 17.33 24.59 14.06
CA ARG A 107 16.28 25.25 13.26
C ARG A 107 16.22 24.65 11.85
N ASP A 108 17.35 24.45 11.21
CA ASP A 108 17.41 23.86 9.87
C ASP A 108 16.93 22.41 9.87
N ALA A 109 17.29 21.62 10.88
CA ALA A 109 16.79 20.26 11.02
C ALA A 109 15.26 20.23 11.17
N VAL A 110 14.70 21.09 12.02
CA VAL A 110 13.25 21.21 12.22
C VAL A 110 12.54 21.64 10.93
N ASN A 111 13.06 22.64 10.22
CA ASN A 111 12.50 23.10 8.95
C ASN A 111 12.50 22.00 7.88
N ARG A 112 13.56 21.20 7.80
CA ARG A 112 13.65 20.08 6.84
C ARG A 112 12.70 18.93 7.19
N ILE A 113 12.47 18.69 8.48
CA ILE A 113 11.48 17.70 8.94
C ILE A 113 10.06 18.17 8.64
N ASP A 114 9.72 19.43 8.96
CA ASP A 114 8.40 20.01 8.67
C ASP A 114 8.12 19.99 7.16
N TRP A 115 9.09 20.36 6.33
CA TRP A 115 8.97 20.23 4.88
C TRP A 115 8.73 18.78 4.43
N ALA A 116 9.48 17.81 4.95
CA ALA A 116 9.30 16.41 4.59
C ALA A 116 7.93 15.87 5.01
N LEU A 117 7.39 16.32 6.14
CA LEU A 117 6.07 15.92 6.61
C LEU A 117 4.92 16.54 5.80
N ARG A 118 5.10 17.76 5.29
CA ARG A 118 4.09 18.45 4.48
C ARG A 118 4.11 18.02 3.01
N GLU A 119 5.29 17.97 2.41
CA GLU A 119 5.44 17.84 0.96
C GLU A 119 5.50 16.37 0.51
N ILE A 120 6.12 15.50 1.31
CA ILE A 120 6.33 14.10 0.92
C ILE A 120 5.13 13.25 1.31
N LEU A 121 4.42 13.58 2.39
CA LEU A 121 3.24 12.84 2.83
C LEU A 121 1.98 13.29 2.05
N PRO A 122 1.38 12.43 1.21
CA PRO A 122 0.13 12.76 0.53
C PRO A 122 -1.00 12.83 1.56
N GLY A 123 -1.43 14.05 1.88
CA GLY A 123 -2.55 14.29 2.81
C GLY A 123 -2.42 15.50 3.71
N ALA A 124 -1.29 16.22 3.72
CA ALA A 124 -1.24 17.53 4.38
C ALA A 124 -2.09 18.54 3.58
N PRO A 125 -2.96 19.34 4.24
CA PRO A 125 -3.59 20.48 3.58
C PRO A 125 -2.48 21.39 3.05
N GLN A 126 -2.50 21.69 1.76
CA GLN A 126 -1.60 22.69 1.19
C GLN A 126 -2.01 24.07 1.74
N GLU A 127 -1.46 24.43 2.90
CA GLU A 127 -1.34 25.83 3.27
C GLU A 127 -0.06 26.36 2.62
N ASP A 128 -0.24 27.30 1.70
CA ASP A 128 0.78 28.05 0.97
C ASP A 128 2.02 28.36 1.84
N SER A 129 3.06 27.54 1.71
CA SER A 129 4.39 27.89 2.22
C SER A 129 5.44 27.47 1.20
N SER A 130 5.78 28.42 0.34
CA SER A 130 6.90 28.31 -0.60
C SER A 130 8.19 27.93 0.13
N PRO A 131 9.08 27.11 -0.48
CA PRO A 131 10.38 26.79 0.12
C PRO A 131 11.19 28.08 0.37
N PRO A 132 11.90 28.20 1.51
CA PRO A 132 12.73 29.37 1.76
C PRO A 132 13.83 29.43 0.70
N ARG A 133 13.85 30.53 -0.07
CA ARG A 133 14.94 30.84 -0.99
C ARG A 133 16.24 30.86 -0.19
N GLN A 134 17.20 30.05 -0.61
CA GLN A 134 18.58 30.16 -0.16
C GLN A 134 19.07 31.58 -0.52
N SER A 135 19.15 32.46 0.47
CA SER A 135 19.90 33.71 0.37
C SER A 135 21.32 33.39 0.81
N ALA A 136 22.19 33.15 -0.16
CA ALA A 136 23.62 33.25 0.05
C ALA A 136 23.98 34.74 0.19
N ALA A 137 24.42 35.15 1.38
CA ALA A 137 25.24 36.33 1.64
C ALA A 137 25.89 36.18 3.02
#